data_AF-A0A8F6TTZ0-F1
#
_entry.id   AF-A0A8F6TTZ0-F1
#
_cell.length_a   1.000
_cell.length_b   1.000
_cell.length_c   1.000
_cell.angle_alpha   90.00
_cell.angle_beta   90.00
_cell.angle_gamma   90.00
#
_symmetry.space_group_name_H-M   'P 1'
#
loop_
_entity.id
_entity.type
_entity.pdbx_description
1 polymer ?
#
loop_
_entity_poly.entity_id
_entity_poly.type
_entity_poly.pdbx_seq_one_letter_code
_entity_poly.pdbx_strand_id
1 'polypeptide(L)'
;MGGAALACPNYQLSGGSLSYDASQIGAPQGFAVSAGGEFTLDQCGLGSLGYGQFRAAPDLTLNLTSMAGRELDVYATSSCDPAILVNDANGQWYFNDDRNGLQPGLTLPAGAADGRVDVWLGTFAGGGCPATLAVHALPGGGAQPVPVPVPQPTSPPQPVPVPVPVPTAACPTWEVPGPALSFDASQILQPLSYVAQATGGTDVSNCPNVEGRRYASQVPQFSITLSGMEGHSLQLLANAQCDSTLLVNGANTQWFYNDDGQGQLQPQLDISDQAALNGRIDVWVGTYNDTSCPGTFTLQAIPVATTPQPVPVPQPVPTPQPVPVPVPAPTPAPVPTPAPTPAPAPTPTAGCPSLGSEGIVVTTDGAALYGPDRFTVSAGGITALSTCADIPASAGVAYSSPHYTFYLSGMETYGRLEIEVESDCDTTLLVNDAQGNWHFDDDSGGNLQPEMNLSDTAALNGRVDLWVGTFGEGISCQAEVELETWNF
;
A
#
# COMPACT_ATOMS: atom_id res chain seq x y z
N MET A 1 -22.76 2.98 -6.12
CA MET A 1 -21.98 3.82 -5.19
C MET A 1 -20.82 2.98 -4.70
N GLY A 2 -19.72 2.98 -5.46
CA GLY A 2 -18.51 2.24 -5.14
C GLY A 2 -17.54 3.19 -4.45
N GLY A 3 -17.24 2.93 -3.17
CA GLY A 3 -16.14 3.59 -2.50
C GLY A 3 -14.82 3.05 -3.05
N ALA A 4 -13.89 3.94 -3.35
CA ALA A 4 -12.53 3.60 -3.76
C ALA A 4 -11.85 2.70 -2.72
N ALA A 5 -11.10 1.71 -3.20
CA ALA A 5 -10.30 0.81 -2.36
C ALA A 5 -9.14 1.57 -1.72
N LEU A 6 -9.02 1.54 -0.38
CA LEU A 6 -7.82 2.04 0.32
C LEU A 6 -6.64 1.08 0.10
N ALA A 7 -5.50 1.59 -0.38
CA ALA A 7 -4.32 0.81 -0.73
C ALA A 7 -3.13 1.10 0.21
N CYS A 8 -3.18 0.59 1.43
CA CYS A 8 -2.11 0.72 2.44
C CYS A 8 -0.75 0.13 2.01
N PRO A 9 0.38 0.57 2.64
CA PRO A 9 1.70 0.02 2.40
C PRO A 9 1.72 -1.52 2.47
N ASN A 10 2.11 -2.15 1.37
CA ASN A 10 2.11 -3.59 1.18
C ASN A 10 3.36 -4.03 0.41
N TYR A 11 4.26 -4.75 1.09
CA TYR A 11 5.53 -5.18 0.50
C TYR A 11 5.32 -6.09 -0.73
N GLN A 12 4.16 -6.73 -0.87
CA GLN A 12 3.87 -7.63 -1.98
C GLN A 12 3.62 -6.89 -3.31
N LEU A 13 3.41 -5.57 -3.27
CA LEU A 13 3.18 -4.74 -4.46
C LEU A 13 4.48 -4.26 -5.12
N SER A 14 5.63 -4.84 -4.74
CA SER A 14 6.92 -4.52 -5.32
C SER A 14 6.93 -4.72 -6.84
N GLY A 15 7.41 -3.71 -7.58
CA GLY A 15 7.64 -3.80 -9.04
C GLY A 15 8.88 -4.61 -9.42
N GLY A 16 9.62 -5.15 -8.44
CA GLY A 16 10.86 -5.89 -8.63
C GLY A 16 11.88 -5.63 -7.51
N SER A 17 12.83 -6.55 -7.31
CA SER A 17 13.83 -6.47 -6.25
C SER A 17 15.25 -6.28 -6.79
N LEU A 18 16.03 -5.39 -6.17
CA LEU A 18 17.47 -5.30 -6.39
C LEU A 18 18.20 -6.23 -5.43
N SER A 19 19.28 -6.87 -5.87
CA SER A 19 20.06 -7.79 -5.03
C SER A 19 21.45 -7.24 -4.76
N TYR A 20 21.85 -7.18 -3.49
CA TYR A 20 23.17 -6.70 -3.08
C TYR A 20 23.75 -7.58 -1.97
N ASP A 21 25.04 -7.85 -2.06
CA ASP A 21 25.84 -8.31 -0.94
C ASP A 21 26.26 -7.13 -0.04
N ALA A 22 26.42 -7.38 1.25
CA ALA A 22 26.85 -6.37 2.22
C ALA A 22 28.12 -5.61 1.82
N SER A 23 29.04 -6.25 1.08
CA SER A 23 30.25 -5.61 0.55
C SER A 23 29.98 -4.58 -0.55
N GLN A 24 28.90 -4.75 -1.32
CA GLN A 24 28.51 -3.85 -2.43
C GLN A 24 27.82 -2.58 -1.92
N ILE A 25 27.17 -2.67 -0.77
CA ILE A 25 26.58 -1.53 -0.05
C ILE A 25 27.42 -1.11 1.16
N GLY A 26 28.71 -1.49 1.21
CA GLY A 26 29.64 -1.04 2.25
C GLY A 26 30.05 0.44 2.10
N ALA A 27 29.71 1.05 0.97
CA ALA A 27 29.57 2.49 0.80
C ALA A 27 28.11 2.79 0.42
N PRO A 28 27.54 3.94 0.82
CA PRO A 28 26.14 4.25 0.57
C PRO A 28 25.76 4.14 -0.92
N GLN A 29 24.69 3.41 -1.21
CA GLN A 29 24.07 3.34 -2.54
C GLN A 29 22.81 4.20 -2.54
N GLY A 30 22.73 5.17 -3.46
CA GLY A 30 21.61 6.09 -3.59
C GLY A 30 20.70 5.74 -4.77
N PHE A 31 19.40 5.89 -4.57
CA PHE A 31 18.34 5.66 -5.54
C PHE A 31 17.48 6.91 -5.62
N ALA A 32 17.26 7.41 -6.83
CA ALA A 32 16.28 8.46 -7.05
C ALA A 32 14.88 7.86 -6.92
N VAL A 33 14.10 8.38 -5.99
CA VAL A 33 12.72 7.97 -5.74
C VAL A 33 11.85 9.22 -5.63
N SER A 34 10.54 9.05 -5.67
CA SER A 34 9.63 10.10 -5.22
C SER A 34 9.24 9.75 -3.79
N ALA A 35 9.29 10.70 -2.86
CA ALA A 35 8.65 10.55 -1.56
C ALA A 35 7.15 10.84 -1.71
N GLY A 36 6.30 10.18 -0.93
CA GLY A 36 4.88 10.52 -0.80
C GLY A 36 3.96 9.32 -0.85
N GLY A 37 2.68 9.61 -1.04
CA GLY A 37 1.60 8.64 -1.11
C GLY A 37 0.38 9.11 -0.36
N GLU A 38 -0.71 8.35 -0.52
CA GLU A 38 -2.05 8.80 -0.15
C GLU A 38 -2.53 8.20 1.17
N PHE A 39 -1.76 7.27 1.75
CA PHE A 39 -2.23 6.43 2.84
C PHE A 39 -1.47 6.70 4.12
N THR A 40 -2.17 7.27 5.10
CA THR A 40 -1.59 7.49 6.43
C THR A 40 -1.36 6.17 7.15
N LEU A 41 -0.32 6.10 7.97
CA LEU A 41 -0.08 4.92 8.81
C LEU A 41 -1.28 4.58 9.72
N ASP A 42 -2.00 5.59 10.21
CA ASP A 42 -3.19 5.40 11.06
C ASP A 42 -4.32 4.69 10.32
N GLN A 43 -4.60 5.08 9.06
CA GLN A 43 -5.57 4.39 8.18
C GLN A 43 -5.18 2.94 7.91
N CYS A 44 -3.90 2.60 8.07
CA CYS A 44 -3.33 1.30 7.76
C CYS A 44 -3.10 0.41 8.97
N GLY A 45 -3.59 0.81 10.15
CA GLY A 45 -3.36 0.08 11.40
C GLY A 45 -1.90 0.12 11.86
N LEU A 46 -1.09 1.00 11.28
CA LEU A 46 0.32 1.23 11.60
C LEU A 46 0.54 2.54 12.37
N GLY A 47 -0.53 3.26 12.78
CA GLY A 47 -0.45 4.56 13.45
C GLY A 47 0.34 4.56 14.77
N SER A 48 0.51 3.39 15.41
CA SER A 48 1.39 3.25 16.58
C SER A 48 2.87 3.43 16.27
N LEU A 49 3.27 3.34 15.00
CA LEU A 49 4.65 3.56 14.55
C LEU A 49 4.97 5.05 14.41
N GLY A 50 3.99 5.88 14.08
CA GLY A 50 4.18 7.31 13.82
C GLY A 50 3.17 7.85 12.81
N TYR A 51 3.45 9.05 12.30
CA TYR A 51 2.58 9.76 11.35
C TYR A 51 3.30 9.99 10.04
N GLY A 52 2.67 9.60 8.94
CA GLY A 52 3.19 9.82 7.60
C GLY A 52 2.31 9.16 6.56
N GLN A 53 2.37 9.65 5.33
CA GLN A 53 1.59 9.18 4.19
C GLN A 53 2.48 8.47 3.20
N PHE A 54 2.09 7.25 2.84
CA PHE A 54 2.90 6.32 2.07
C PHE A 54 2.09 5.75 0.91
N ARG A 55 2.78 5.33 -0.15
CA ARG A 55 2.15 4.57 -1.24
C ARG A 55 1.92 3.13 -0.84
N ALA A 56 1.05 2.47 -1.61
CA ALA A 56 0.79 1.05 -1.47
C ALA A 56 2.06 0.22 -1.73
N ALA A 57 2.74 0.46 -2.85
CA ALA A 57 3.95 -0.27 -3.22
C ALA A 57 5.22 0.35 -2.60
N PRO A 58 6.20 -0.48 -2.20
CA PRO A 58 7.49 0.01 -1.74
C PRO A 58 8.23 0.71 -2.88
N ASP A 59 8.90 1.81 -2.55
CA ASP A 59 9.80 2.53 -3.45
C ASP A 59 11.03 1.70 -3.81
N LEU A 60 11.47 0.86 -2.87
CA LEU A 60 12.63 0.02 -3.04
C LEU A 60 12.44 -1.31 -2.32
N THR A 61 12.64 -2.41 -3.06
CA THR A 61 12.74 -3.75 -2.49
C THR A 61 14.17 -4.26 -2.71
N LEU A 62 14.82 -4.69 -1.64
CA LEU A 62 16.18 -5.21 -1.62
C LEU A 62 16.19 -6.66 -1.19
N ASN A 63 16.94 -7.52 -1.88
CA ASN A 63 17.36 -8.82 -1.38
C ASN A 63 18.82 -8.71 -0.97
N LEU A 64 19.08 -8.67 0.33
CA LEU A 64 20.41 -8.48 0.89
C LEU A 64 21.00 -9.80 1.38
N THR A 65 22.30 -9.99 1.14
CA THR A 65 23.05 -11.16 1.61
C THR A 65 24.30 -10.75 2.38
N SER A 66 24.80 -11.65 3.23
CA SER A 66 26.01 -11.44 4.05
C SER A 66 25.86 -10.29 5.06
N MET A 67 24.64 -10.03 5.52
CA MET A 67 24.34 -9.01 6.53
C MET A 67 24.47 -9.53 7.97
N ALA A 68 24.84 -10.79 8.17
CA ALA A 68 25.12 -11.36 9.48
C ALA A 68 26.13 -10.51 10.27
N GLY A 69 25.71 -9.99 11.43
CA GLY A 69 26.55 -9.12 12.28
C GLY A 69 26.73 -7.69 11.76
N ARG A 70 25.95 -7.27 10.74
CA ARG A 70 25.97 -5.91 10.17
C ARG A 70 24.61 -5.25 10.34
N GLU A 71 24.64 -3.95 10.59
CA GLU A 71 23.46 -3.10 10.62
C GLU A 71 23.17 -2.56 9.22
N LEU A 72 21.90 -2.26 8.91
CA LEU A 72 21.52 -1.58 7.67
C LEU A 72 21.07 -0.16 7.98
N ASP A 73 21.84 0.82 7.53
CA ASP A 73 21.41 2.22 7.57
C ASP A 73 20.59 2.53 6.32
N VAL A 74 19.36 3.00 6.54
CA VAL A 74 18.44 3.44 5.47
C VAL A 74 18.04 4.87 5.79
N TYR A 75 18.26 5.79 4.86
CA TYR A 75 17.92 7.20 5.04
C TYR A 75 17.57 7.85 3.71
N ALA A 76 16.82 8.92 3.74
CA ALA A 76 16.51 9.68 2.54
C ALA A 76 16.88 11.14 2.68
N THR A 77 17.23 11.75 1.55
CA THR A 77 17.45 13.19 1.43
C THR A 77 16.47 13.75 0.42
N SER A 78 15.82 14.86 0.76
CA SER A 78 14.87 15.53 -0.12
C SER A 78 14.79 17.02 0.21
N SER A 79 14.19 17.78 -0.70
CA SER A 79 13.78 19.17 -0.48
C SER A 79 12.44 19.30 0.24
N CYS A 80 11.66 18.23 0.41
CA CYS A 80 10.43 18.24 1.21
C CYS A 80 10.63 17.61 2.60
N ASP A 81 9.53 17.25 3.27
CA ASP A 81 9.47 16.57 4.56
C ASP A 81 9.10 15.08 4.39
N PRO A 82 10.04 14.23 3.94
CA PRO A 82 9.78 12.81 3.74
C PRO A 82 9.72 12.03 5.05
N ALA A 83 8.94 10.97 5.05
CA ALA A 83 8.94 9.97 6.11
C ALA A 83 9.40 8.62 5.55
N ILE A 84 10.10 7.81 6.33
CA ILE A 84 10.52 6.47 5.90
C ILE A 84 9.79 5.40 6.70
N LEU A 85 9.32 4.39 5.98
CA LEU A 85 8.74 3.17 6.53
C LEU A 85 9.51 1.99 5.94
N VAL A 86 9.93 1.06 6.78
CA VAL A 86 10.73 -0.09 6.38
C VAL A 86 10.13 -1.37 6.92
N ASN A 87 9.98 -2.38 6.08
CA ASN A 87 9.71 -3.76 6.47
C ASN A 87 11.00 -4.57 6.32
N ASP A 88 11.51 -5.14 7.41
CA ASP A 88 12.76 -5.89 7.40
C ASP A 88 12.59 -7.36 6.97
N ALA A 89 13.69 -8.11 6.90
CA ALA A 89 13.70 -9.51 6.46
C ALA A 89 12.94 -10.46 7.39
N ASN A 90 12.63 -10.03 8.60
CA ASN A 90 11.83 -10.77 9.58
C ASN A 90 10.37 -10.27 9.63
N GLY A 91 9.99 -9.35 8.73
CA GLY A 91 8.65 -8.77 8.67
C GLY A 91 8.38 -7.73 9.76
N GLN A 92 9.40 -7.23 10.47
CA GLN A 92 9.24 -6.15 11.43
C GLN A 92 9.15 -4.80 10.72
N TRP A 93 8.27 -3.92 11.22
CA TRP A 93 8.09 -2.58 10.67
C TRP A 93 8.83 -1.54 11.49
N TYR A 94 9.47 -0.62 10.80
CA TYR A 94 10.23 0.50 11.38
C TYR A 94 9.80 1.79 10.68
N PHE A 95 9.69 2.86 11.46
CA PHE A 95 9.31 4.17 10.95
C PHE A 95 10.22 5.25 11.53
N ASN A 96 10.52 6.25 10.71
CA ASN A 96 11.13 7.49 11.16
C ASN A 96 10.83 8.59 10.14
N ASP A 97 10.47 9.78 10.60
CA ASP A 97 10.30 11.00 9.81
C ASP A 97 11.47 11.97 10.00
N ASP A 98 11.98 12.10 11.23
CA ASP A 98 12.94 13.17 11.55
C ASP A 98 14.29 12.70 12.14
N ARG A 99 15.05 11.87 11.41
CA ARG A 99 16.39 11.45 11.88
C ARG A 99 17.39 12.60 11.88
N ASN A 100 17.36 13.43 10.85
CA ASN A 100 18.33 14.52 10.66
C ASN A 100 17.64 15.80 10.14
N GLY A 101 16.98 16.52 11.04
CA GLY A 101 15.97 17.50 10.64
C GLY A 101 14.79 16.76 10.03
N LEU A 102 14.21 17.30 8.95
CA LEU A 102 13.10 16.71 8.18
C LEU A 102 13.53 15.52 7.28
N GLN A 103 14.75 15.03 7.45
CA GLN A 103 15.27 13.91 6.66
C GLN A 103 15.10 12.63 7.48
N PRO A 104 14.34 11.65 6.97
CA PRO A 104 14.06 10.43 7.68
C PRO A 104 15.23 9.49 7.55
N GLY A 105 15.35 8.63 8.54
CA GLY A 105 16.23 7.48 8.44
C GLY A 105 16.18 6.62 9.67
N LEU A 106 16.63 5.39 9.52
CA LEU A 106 16.71 4.44 10.59
C LEU A 106 17.84 3.45 10.33
N THR A 107 18.39 2.94 11.41
CA THR A 107 19.42 1.91 11.37
C THR A 107 18.80 0.61 11.86
N LEU A 108 18.61 -0.34 10.95
CA LEU A 108 18.13 -1.67 11.29
C LEU A 108 19.22 -2.44 12.05
N PRO A 109 18.86 -3.14 13.15
CA PRO A 109 19.83 -3.84 13.97
C PRO A 109 20.45 -5.04 13.23
N ALA A 110 21.59 -5.51 13.73
CA ALA A 110 22.26 -6.65 13.14
C ALA A 110 21.36 -7.90 13.08
N GLY A 111 21.24 -8.50 11.89
CA GLY A 111 20.36 -9.65 11.65
C GLY A 111 18.92 -9.31 11.23
N ALA A 112 18.54 -8.04 11.21
CA ALA A 112 17.23 -7.60 10.69
C ALA A 112 17.17 -7.61 9.15
N ALA A 113 18.32 -7.42 8.50
CA ALA A 113 18.38 -7.13 7.06
C ALA A 113 19.02 -8.24 6.20
N ASP A 114 19.30 -9.44 6.75
CA ASP A 114 19.84 -10.55 5.95
C ASP A 114 18.68 -11.31 5.26
N GLY A 115 18.23 -10.76 4.14
CA GLY A 115 17.06 -11.23 3.40
C GLY A 115 16.36 -10.08 2.67
N ARG A 116 15.04 -10.20 2.50
CA ARG A 116 14.23 -9.21 1.77
C ARG A 116 13.91 -8.01 2.65
N VAL A 117 14.19 -6.80 2.20
CA VAL A 117 13.87 -5.54 2.90
C VAL A 117 13.08 -4.65 1.95
N ASP A 118 11.96 -4.12 2.42
CA ASP A 118 11.12 -3.20 1.66
C ASP A 118 11.12 -1.82 2.30
N VAL A 119 11.29 -0.80 1.47
CA VAL A 119 11.42 0.59 1.90
C VAL A 119 10.39 1.42 1.15
N TRP A 120 9.56 2.12 1.91
CA TRP A 120 8.68 3.17 1.42
C TRP A 120 9.24 4.50 1.87
N LEU A 121 9.22 5.44 0.95
CA LEU A 121 9.45 6.84 1.23
C LEU A 121 8.15 7.59 1.04
N GLY A 122 7.55 7.96 2.15
CA GLY A 122 6.35 8.76 2.27
C GLY A 122 6.66 10.22 2.53
N THR A 123 5.63 10.99 2.89
CA THR A 123 5.76 12.37 3.37
C THR A 123 5.02 12.53 4.68
N PHE A 124 5.50 13.40 5.57
CA PHE A 124 4.84 13.62 6.86
C PHE A 124 3.44 14.23 6.66
N ALA A 125 3.34 15.31 5.88
CA ALA A 125 2.10 16.09 5.72
C ALA A 125 1.27 15.74 4.46
N GLY A 126 1.68 14.73 3.69
CA GLY A 126 1.08 14.38 2.40
C GLY A 126 1.69 15.10 1.20
N GLY A 127 1.20 14.76 0.01
CA GLY A 127 1.83 15.15 -1.27
C GLY A 127 3.10 14.36 -1.55
N GLY A 128 3.82 14.74 -2.61
CA GLY A 128 5.04 14.04 -3.01
C GLY A 128 6.15 14.96 -3.49
N CYS A 129 7.38 14.47 -3.44
CA CYS A 129 8.53 15.25 -3.85
C CYS A 129 9.69 14.35 -4.29
N PRO A 130 10.58 14.81 -5.18
CA PRO A 130 11.78 14.06 -5.50
C PRO A 130 12.67 13.87 -4.27
N ALA A 131 13.18 12.66 -4.10
CA ALA A 131 14.06 12.32 -3.00
C ALA A 131 15.16 11.36 -3.47
N THR A 132 16.24 11.29 -2.70
CA THR A 132 17.27 10.26 -2.85
C THR A 132 17.20 9.36 -1.64
N LEU A 133 16.77 8.12 -1.84
CA LEU A 133 16.81 7.07 -0.84
C LEU A 133 18.19 6.42 -0.86
N ALA A 134 18.85 6.25 0.28
CA ALA A 134 20.17 5.67 0.39
C ALA A 134 20.21 4.50 1.38
N VAL A 135 21.00 3.47 1.03
CA VAL A 135 21.24 2.30 1.87
C VAL A 135 22.73 2.04 2.07
N HIS A 136 23.12 1.67 3.30
CA HIS A 136 24.52 1.49 3.67
C HIS A 136 24.68 0.40 4.74
N ALA A 137 25.49 -0.62 4.47
CA ALA A 137 25.81 -1.67 5.45
C ALA A 137 26.91 -1.21 6.41
N LEU A 138 26.59 -1.14 7.69
CA LEU A 138 27.51 -0.75 8.75
C LEU A 138 28.09 -1.97 9.50
N PRO A 139 29.30 -1.88 10.06
CA PRO A 139 29.78 -2.88 11.02
C PRO A 139 28.88 -2.89 12.27
N GLY A 140 28.39 -4.06 12.70
CA GLY A 140 27.54 -4.16 13.89
C GLY A 140 28.30 -3.77 15.16
N GLY A 141 27.85 -2.71 15.83
CA GLY A 141 28.52 -2.23 17.05
C GLY A 141 28.20 -0.80 17.52
N GLY A 142 27.18 -0.14 16.97
CA GLY A 142 26.95 1.30 17.21
C GLY A 142 25.48 1.68 17.41
N ALA A 143 24.75 0.99 18.28
CA ALA A 143 23.33 1.28 18.53
C ALA A 143 23.09 2.70 19.09
N GLN A 144 22.43 3.56 18.32
CA GLN A 144 21.47 4.52 18.88
C GLN A 144 20.21 3.74 19.33
N PRO A 145 19.50 4.17 20.38
CA PRO A 145 18.30 3.48 20.83
C PRO A 145 17.21 3.58 19.77
N VAL A 146 16.85 2.42 19.21
CA VAL A 146 15.66 2.24 18.38
C VAL A 146 14.42 2.52 19.26
N PRO A 147 13.47 3.39 18.86
CA PRO A 147 12.18 3.46 19.52
C PRO A 147 11.48 2.10 19.50
N VAL A 148 10.84 1.79 20.63
CA VAL A 148 10.25 0.52 21.08
C VAL A 148 9.64 -0.39 19.99
N PRO A 149 9.92 -1.70 20.00
CA PRO A 149 9.16 -2.70 19.23
C PRO A 149 7.71 -2.75 19.71
N VAL A 150 6.75 -2.48 18.82
CA VAL A 150 5.32 -2.69 19.09
C VAL A 150 4.93 -4.07 18.54
N PRO A 151 4.24 -4.94 19.32
CA PRO A 151 3.69 -6.18 18.80
C PRO A 151 2.73 -5.92 17.64
N GLN A 152 2.83 -6.78 16.62
CA GLN A 152 2.07 -6.80 15.37
C GLN A 152 0.59 -6.36 15.52
N PRO A 153 0.16 -5.25 14.90
CA PRO A 153 -1.25 -4.96 14.68
C PRO A 153 -1.84 -5.97 13.68
N THR A 154 -3.06 -6.44 13.93
CA THR A 154 -3.85 -7.23 12.97
C THR A 154 -4.04 -6.46 11.66
N SER A 155 -3.86 -7.15 10.53
CA SER A 155 -3.86 -6.59 9.17
C SER A 155 -5.14 -5.80 8.82
N PRO A 156 -5.03 -4.65 8.13
CA PRO A 156 -6.20 -3.95 7.59
C PRO A 156 -6.88 -4.77 6.47
N PRO A 157 -8.18 -4.59 6.23
CA PRO A 157 -8.95 -5.43 5.32
C PRO A 157 -8.60 -5.16 3.84
N GLN A 158 -8.20 -6.18 3.04
CA GLN A 158 -7.86 -6.00 1.60
C GLN A 158 -9.10 -5.87 0.68
N PRO A 159 -9.03 -5.26 -0.52
CA PRO A 159 -10.20 -5.04 -1.39
C PRO A 159 -10.89 -6.34 -1.86
N VAL A 160 -12.23 -6.35 -1.83
CA VAL A 160 -13.08 -7.42 -2.39
C VAL A 160 -13.11 -7.29 -3.91
N PRO A 161 -12.96 -8.39 -4.66
CA PRO A 161 -13.30 -8.40 -6.07
C PRO A 161 -14.82 -8.31 -6.30
N VAL A 162 -15.23 -7.58 -7.35
CA VAL A 162 -16.65 -7.31 -7.66
C VAL A 162 -17.41 -8.62 -7.95
N PRO A 163 -18.57 -8.88 -7.30
CA PRO A 163 -19.40 -10.03 -7.62
C PRO A 163 -19.95 -9.99 -9.05
N VAL A 164 -19.78 -11.09 -9.78
CA VAL A 164 -20.42 -11.34 -11.08
C VAL A 164 -21.96 -11.48 -10.87
N PRO A 165 -22.82 -10.97 -11.79
CA PRO A 165 -24.27 -11.07 -11.65
C PRO A 165 -24.76 -12.52 -11.49
N VAL A 166 -25.67 -12.72 -10.53
CA VAL A 166 -26.23 -14.00 -10.09
C VAL A 166 -27.27 -14.55 -11.07
N PRO A 167 -27.09 -15.75 -11.66
CA PRO A 167 -28.19 -16.55 -12.20
C PRO A 167 -28.95 -17.24 -11.07
N THR A 168 -30.25 -17.46 -11.26
CA THR A 168 -31.10 -18.16 -10.30
C THR A 168 -30.71 -19.64 -10.14
N ALA A 169 -30.47 -20.04 -8.88
CA ALA A 169 -30.47 -21.42 -8.37
C ALA A 169 -29.51 -22.42 -9.05
N ALA A 170 -28.20 -22.21 -8.90
CA ALA A 170 -27.20 -23.24 -9.18
C ALA A 170 -26.26 -23.46 -7.99
N CYS A 171 -25.83 -24.71 -7.82
CA CYS A 171 -24.89 -25.14 -6.79
C CYS A 171 -23.51 -24.52 -6.98
N PRO A 172 -22.72 -24.37 -5.89
CA PRO A 172 -21.32 -23.95 -5.99
C PRO A 172 -20.56 -24.77 -7.03
N THR A 173 -19.81 -24.11 -7.91
CA THR A 173 -18.99 -24.77 -8.93
C THR A 173 -17.61 -24.15 -9.01
N TRP A 174 -16.58 -25.01 -9.01
CA TRP A 174 -15.19 -24.63 -9.24
C TRP A 174 -14.86 -24.50 -10.74
N GLU A 175 -15.77 -24.92 -11.64
CA GLU A 175 -15.54 -24.84 -13.10
C GLU A 175 -15.47 -23.39 -13.59
N VAL A 176 -16.12 -22.47 -12.88
CA VAL A 176 -16.03 -21.03 -13.11
C VAL A 176 -15.14 -20.43 -12.03
N PRO A 177 -13.95 -19.91 -12.37
CA PRO A 177 -13.08 -19.31 -11.39
C PRO A 177 -13.62 -17.98 -10.90
N GLY A 178 -13.51 -17.81 -9.59
CA GLY A 178 -13.52 -16.52 -8.95
C GLY A 178 -12.21 -15.76 -9.19
N PRO A 179 -12.11 -14.56 -8.60
CA PRO A 179 -10.91 -13.72 -8.60
C PRO A 179 -9.63 -14.49 -8.30
N ALA A 180 -8.63 -14.35 -9.17
CA ALA A 180 -7.41 -15.14 -9.12
C ALA A 180 -6.37 -14.55 -8.17
N LEU A 181 -5.84 -15.39 -7.28
CA LEU A 181 -4.68 -15.14 -6.43
C LEU A 181 -3.63 -16.24 -6.65
N SER A 182 -2.36 -15.96 -6.38
CA SER A 182 -1.27 -16.94 -6.52
C SER A 182 -0.24 -16.76 -5.42
N PHE A 183 0.09 -17.86 -4.73
CA PHE A 183 1.07 -17.87 -3.64
C PHE A 183 1.92 -19.13 -3.65
N ASP A 184 3.20 -18.98 -3.38
CA ASP A 184 4.04 -20.02 -2.85
C ASP A 184 3.87 -20.11 -1.32
N ALA A 185 4.01 -21.29 -0.73
CA ALA A 185 3.89 -21.49 0.72
C ALA A 185 4.80 -20.55 1.51
N SER A 186 6.00 -20.25 0.99
CA SER A 186 6.94 -19.30 1.59
C SER A 186 6.39 -17.87 1.69
N GLN A 187 5.45 -17.48 0.82
CA GLN A 187 4.84 -16.15 0.78
C GLN A 187 3.66 -16.01 1.76
N ILE A 188 3.14 -17.11 2.30
CA ILE A 188 1.99 -17.16 3.20
C ILE A 188 2.30 -17.87 4.53
N LEU A 189 3.58 -17.96 4.92
CA LEU A 189 3.96 -18.49 6.25
C LEU A 189 3.40 -17.63 7.40
N GLN A 190 3.10 -16.37 7.12
CA GLN A 190 2.33 -15.48 7.99
C GLN A 190 0.91 -15.32 7.46
N PRO A 191 -0.09 -15.12 8.34
CA PRO A 191 -1.47 -14.99 7.93
C PRO A 191 -1.66 -13.74 7.05
N LEU A 192 -2.27 -13.94 5.89
CA LEU A 192 -2.64 -12.89 4.94
C LEU A 192 -4.17 -12.77 4.92
N SER A 193 -4.73 -11.54 4.99
CA SER A 193 -6.17 -11.33 5.26
C SER A 193 -6.85 -10.43 4.22
N TYR A 194 -7.81 -10.97 3.48
CA TYR A 194 -8.62 -10.27 2.47
C TYR A 194 -9.96 -9.81 3.03
N VAL A 195 -10.58 -8.72 2.53
CA VAL A 195 -12.02 -8.50 2.76
C VAL A 195 -12.76 -9.56 1.97
N ALA A 196 -13.73 -10.18 2.63
CA ALA A 196 -14.67 -11.08 2.02
C ALA A 196 -16.05 -10.77 2.60
N GLN A 197 -17.02 -10.47 1.74
CA GLN A 197 -18.41 -10.39 2.18
C GLN A 197 -18.93 -11.81 2.37
N ALA A 198 -19.28 -12.21 3.59
CA ALA A 198 -19.99 -13.47 3.79
C ALA A 198 -21.34 -13.36 3.08
N THR A 199 -21.58 -14.22 2.10
CA THR A 199 -22.78 -14.13 1.26
C THR A 199 -23.17 -15.49 0.71
N GLY A 200 -24.41 -15.60 0.26
CA GLY A 200 -24.93 -16.80 -0.35
C GLY A 200 -26.30 -16.57 -0.96
N GLY A 201 -26.77 -17.58 -1.65
CA GLY A 201 -28.15 -17.65 -2.15
C GLY A 201 -28.61 -19.08 -2.47
N THR A 202 -27.70 -20.05 -2.38
CA THR A 202 -27.97 -21.47 -2.58
C THR A 202 -27.61 -22.22 -1.30
N ASP A 203 -28.58 -22.91 -0.68
CA ASP A 203 -28.31 -23.86 0.40
C ASP A 203 -27.62 -25.11 -0.16
N VAL A 204 -26.32 -25.20 0.12
CA VAL A 204 -25.39 -26.25 -0.31
C VAL A 204 -25.83 -27.64 0.18
N SER A 205 -26.63 -27.72 1.24
CA SER A 205 -27.17 -29.00 1.73
C SER A 205 -28.01 -29.75 0.68
N ASN A 206 -28.51 -29.03 -0.34
CA ASN A 206 -29.30 -29.59 -1.44
C ASN A 206 -28.46 -29.88 -2.70
N CYS A 207 -27.14 -29.66 -2.66
CA CYS A 207 -26.27 -29.77 -3.81
C CYS A 207 -25.68 -31.17 -3.95
N PRO A 208 -25.88 -31.85 -5.10
CA PRO A 208 -25.23 -33.12 -5.35
C PRO A 208 -23.72 -32.89 -5.55
N ASN A 209 -22.89 -33.71 -4.90
CA ASN A 209 -21.42 -33.71 -5.01
C ASN A 209 -20.70 -32.47 -4.45
N VAL A 210 -21.36 -31.70 -3.57
CA VAL A 210 -20.70 -30.66 -2.76
C VAL A 210 -20.85 -31.05 -1.29
N GLU A 211 -19.75 -31.28 -0.59
CA GLU A 211 -19.78 -31.57 0.85
C GLU A 211 -19.78 -30.26 1.61
N GLY A 212 -20.97 -29.75 1.93
CA GLY A 212 -21.15 -28.51 2.67
C GLY A 212 -22.58 -28.35 3.18
N ARG A 213 -22.80 -27.32 3.98
CA ARG A 213 -24.13 -26.96 4.50
C ARG A 213 -24.34 -25.46 4.38
N ARG A 214 -25.60 -25.04 4.40
CA ARG A 214 -25.99 -23.62 4.40
C ARG A 214 -25.58 -22.89 3.14
N TYR A 215 -25.59 -21.57 3.17
CA TYR A 215 -25.69 -20.75 1.99
C TYR A 215 -24.32 -20.36 1.47
N ALA A 216 -24.04 -20.63 0.20
CA ALA A 216 -22.87 -20.14 -0.50
C ALA A 216 -23.28 -19.54 -1.85
N SER A 217 -22.41 -18.71 -2.43
CA SER A 217 -22.55 -18.24 -3.81
C SER A 217 -22.28 -19.37 -4.81
N GLN A 218 -22.76 -19.21 -6.05
CA GLN A 218 -22.48 -20.17 -7.12
C GLN A 218 -20.99 -20.18 -7.52
N VAL A 219 -20.40 -18.99 -7.63
CA VAL A 219 -18.99 -18.78 -8.01
C VAL A 219 -18.17 -18.54 -6.74
N PRO A 220 -16.95 -19.10 -6.64
CA PRO A 220 -16.08 -18.85 -5.50
C PRO A 220 -15.67 -17.38 -5.45
N GLN A 221 -15.40 -16.89 -4.24
CA GLN A 221 -14.94 -15.52 -4.03
C GLN A 221 -13.43 -15.39 -4.25
N PHE A 222 -12.70 -16.49 -4.13
CA PHE A 222 -11.27 -16.56 -4.40
C PHE A 222 -10.94 -17.86 -5.12
N SER A 223 -10.21 -17.76 -6.22
CA SER A 223 -9.51 -18.89 -6.86
C SER A 223 -8.02 -18.72 -6.58
N ILE A 224 -7.44 -19.57 -5.73
CA ILE A 224 -6.07 -19.39 -5.22
C ILE A 224 -5.19 -20.49 -5.80
N THR A 225 -4.16 -20.12 -6.57
CA THR A 225 -3.14 -21.06 -7.04
C THR A 225 -2.02 -21.15 -6.01
N LEU A 226 -1.83 -22.33 -5.44
CA LEU A 226 -0.85 -22.60 -4.41
C LEU A 226 0.32 -23.45 -4.95
N SER A 227 1.54 -23.11 -4.55
CA SER A 227 2.76 -23.90 -4.80
C SER A 227 3.60 -24.05 -3.53
N GLY A 228 4.53 -25.00 -3.52
CA GLY A 228 5.52 -25.14 -2.43
C GLY A 228 4.93 -25.62 -1.10
N MET A 229 3.70 -26.15 -1.11
CA MET A 229 2.99 -26.54 0.12
C MET A 229 3.54 -27.81 0.77
N GLU A 230 4.59 -28.41 0.20
CA GLU A 230 5.28 -29.58 0.78
C GLU A 230 5.70 -29.30 2.23
N GLY A 231 5.21 -30.14 3.15
CA GLY A 231 5.53 -29.99 4.56
C GLY A 231 4.79 -28.85 5.26
N HIS A 232 3.78 -28.26 4.64
CA HIS A 232 2.91 -27.22 5.21
C HIS A 232 1.45 -27.66 5.18
N SER A 233 0.67 -27.33 6.19
CA SER A 233 -0.80 -27.34 6.14
C SER A 233 -1.32 -25.95 5.79
N LEU A 234 -2.46 -25.84 5.13
CA LEU A 234 -3.12 -24.57 4.87
C LEU A 234 -4.20 -24.33 5.91
N GLN A 235 -4.05 -23.27 6.70
CA GLN A 235 -5.11 -22.74 7.55
C GLN A 235 -5.87 -21.65 6.80
N LEU A 236 -7.19 -21.76 6.81
CA LEU A 236 -8.12 -20.80 6.24
C LEU A 236 -9.12 -20.39 7.32
N LEU A 237 -9.38 -19.10 7.45
CA LEU A 237 -10.30 -18.56 8.46
C LEU A 237 -11.22 -17.53 7.79
N ALA A 238 -12.51 -17.53 8.13
CA ALA A 238 -13.37 -16.40 7.83
C ALA A 238 -13.85 -15.73 9.12
N ASN A 239 -13.80 -14.41 9.16
CA ASN A 239 -14.27 -13.61 10.27
C ASN A 239 -15.29 -12.57 9.77
N ALA A 240 -16.56 -12.78 10.05
CA ALA A 240 -17.64 -11.93 9.56
C ALA A 240 -18.53 -11.43 10.69
N GLN A 241 -19.26 -10.33 10.44
CA GLN A 241 -20.21 -9.77 11.42
C GLN A 241 -21.45 -10.65 11.66
N CYS A 242 -21.65 -11.64 10.80
CA CYS A 242 -22.73 -12.62 10.85
C CYS A 242 -22.15 -14.03 10.96
N ASP A 243 -23.05 -14.97 11.24
CA ASP A 243 -22.75 -16.39 11.28
C ASP A 243 -22.35 -16.87 9.86
N SER A 244 -21.06 -17.10 9.70
CA SER A 244 -20.42 -17.35 8.41
C SER A 244 -20.03 -18.81 8.27
N THR A 245 -19.91 -19.28 7.03
CA THR A 245 -19.46 -20.64 6.74
C THR A 245 -18.32 -20.59 5.75
N LEU A 246 -17.41 -21.55 5.79
CA LEU A 246 -16.30 -21.66 4.86
C LEU A 246 -16.43 -22.96 4.08
N LEU A 247 -16.53 -22.86 2.76
CA LEU A 247 -16.55 -23.98 1.83
C LEU A 247 -15.35 -23.84 0.88
N VAL A 248 -14.61 -24.92 0.68
CA VAL A 248 -13.38 -24.93 -0.14
C VAL A 248 -13.36 -26.14 -1.04
N ASN A 249 -13.04 -25.95 -2.33
CA ASN A 249 -12.65 -27.02 -3.24
C ASN A 249 -11.12 -27.05 -3.35
N GLY A 250 -10.51 -28.16 -2.95
CA GLY A 250 -9.06 -28.34 -3.02
C GLY A 250 -8.56 -28.62 -4.44
N ALA A 251 -7.24 -28.56 -4.66
CA ALA A 251 -6.61 -28.81 -5.97
C ALA A 251 -6.82 -30.24 -6.49
N ASN A 252 -7.15 -31.17 -5.59
CA ASN A 252 -7.55 -32.54 -5.89
C ASN A 252 -9.07 -32.69 -6.10
N THR A 253 -9.83 -31.59 -6.16
CA THR A 253 -11.30 -31.52 -6.24
C THR A 253 -12.07 -32.01 -5.02
N GLN A 254 -11.39 -32.29 -3.89
CA GLN A 254 -12.04 -32.61 -2.63
C GLN A 254 -12.68 -31.36 -2.00
N TRP A 255 -13.87 -31.51 -1.43
CA TRP A 255 -14.56 -30.44 -0.71
C TRP A 255 -14.19 -30.44 0.77
N PHE A 256 -14.04 -29.26 1.34
CA PHE A 256 -13.82 -29.01 2.77
C PHE A 256 -14.84 -27.97 3.24
N TYR A 257 -15.39 -28.18 4.43
CA TYR A 257 -16.43 -27.32 4.98
C TYR A 257 -16.28 -27.14 6.48
N ASN A 258 -16.47 -25.91 6.96
CA ASN A 258 -16.67 -25.60 8.36
C ASN A 258 -17.66 -24.43 8.53
N ASP A 259 -18.44 -24.43 9.61
CA ASP A 259 -19.32 -23.33 10.04
C ASP A 259 -18.85 -22.73 11.37
N ASP A 260 -18.61 -23.57 12.38
CA ASP A 260 -18.24 -23.11 13.73
C ASP A 260 -16.83 -23.58 14.14
N GLY A 261 -15.80 -22.86 13.71
CA GLY A 261 -14.44 -23.04 14.21
C GLY A 261 -14.30 -22.55 15.66
N GLN A 262 -13.76 -23.41 16.54
CA GLN A 262 -13.35 -23.10 17.93
C GLN A 262 -14.41 -22.37 18.81
N GLY A 263 -15.70 -22.50 18.48
CA GLY A 263 -16.82 -22.09 19.34
C GLY A 263 -17.23 -20.61 19.30
N GLN A 264 -16.93 -19.86 18.24
CA GLN A 264 -17.28 -18.42 18.12
C GLN A 264 -17.92 -17.97 16.79
N LEU A 265 -18.77 -18.78 16.15
CA LEU A 265 -19.50 -18.40 14.90
C LEU A 265 -18.59 -18.11 13.68
N GLN A 266 -17.31 -18.47 13.78
CA GLN A 266 -16.26 -18.16 12.81
C GLN A 266 -15.64 -19.45 12.29
N PRO A 267 -15.80 -19.80 11.00
CA PRO A 267 -15.31 -21.05 10.46
C PRO A 267 -13.80 -20.99 10.22
N GLN A 268 -13.09 -22.03 10.66
CA GLN A 268 -11.67 -22.24 10.39
C GLN A 268 -11.46 -23.63 9.77
N LEU A 269 -10.77 -23.70 8.63
CA LEU A 269 -10.37 -24.96 8.00
C LEU A 269 -8.85 -25.11 8.05
N ASP A 270 -8.39 -26.22 8.63
CA ASP A 270 -6.99 -26.63 8.60
C ASP A 270 -6.83 -27.81 7.64
N ILE A 271 -6.43 -27.54 6.41
CA ILE A 271 -6.25 -28.54 5.36
C ILE A 271 -4.80 -29.02 5.41
N SER A 272 -4.59 -30.28 5.76
CA SER A 272 -3.27 -30.91 5.81
C SER A 272 -3.01 -31.91 4.67
N ASP A 273 -4.04 -32.22 3.88
CA ASP A 273 -3.92 -33.11 2.72
C ASP A 273 -3.11 -32.44 1.61
N GLN A 274 -1.86 -32.90 1.44
CA GLN A 274 -0.92 -32.35 0.46
C GLN A 274 -1.42 -32.44 -0.99
N ALA A 275 -2.27 -33.41 -1.31
CA ALA A 275 -2.85 -33.53 -2.65
C ALA A 275 -3.84 -32.38 -2.95
N ALA A 276 -4.41 -31.76 -1.92
CA ALA A 276 -5.34 -30.66 -2.05
C ALA A 276 -4.66 -29.27 -2.15
N LEU A 277 -3.35 -29.17 -1.88
CA LEU A 277 -2.68 -27.89 -1.59
C LEU A 277 -1.69 -27.40 -2.65
N ASN A 278 -1.32 -28.20 -3.65
CA ASN A 278 -0.48 -27.74 -4.78
C ASN A 278 -1.33 -27.69 -6.05
N GLY A 279 -1.67 -26.48 -6.50
CA GLY A 279 -2.60 -26.20 -7.60
C GLY A 279 -3.68 -25.18 -7.20
N ARG A 280 -4.71 -25.04 -8.03
CA ARG A 280 -5.83 -24.13 -7.76
C ARG A 280 -6.75 -24.71 -6.70
N ILE A 281 -7.03 -23.93 -5.66
CA ILE A 281 -8.15 -24.13 -4.75
C ILE A 281 -9.20 -23.03 -4.97
N ASP A 282 -10.44 -23.30 -4.58
CA ASP A 282 -11.55 -22.35 -4.69
C ASP A 282 -12.22 -22.17 -3.34
N VAL A 283 -12.45 -20.92 -2.95
CA VAL A 283 -12.93 -20.56 -1.60
C VAL A 283 -14.24 -19.78 -1.69
N TRP A 284 -15.21 -20.21 -0.90
CA TRP A 284 -16.49 -19.54 -0.67
C TRP A 284 -16.62 -19.19 0.82
N VAL A 285 -16.80 -17.90 1.10
CA VAL A 285 -17.25 -17.40 2.40
C VAL A 285 -18.77 -17.26 2.36
N GLY A 286 -19.43 -18.32 2.83
CA GLY A 286 -20.87 -18.47 2.92
C GLY A 286 -21.48 -17.91 4.20
N THR A 287 -22.79 -18.11 4.37
CA THR A 287 -23.55 -17.69 5.55
C THR A 287 -24.41 -18.83 6.08
N TYR A 288 -24.62 -18.87 7.39
CA TYR A 288 -25.46 -19.89 8.00
C TYR A 288 -26.96 -19.67 7.77
N ASN A 289 -27.40 -18.41 7.68
CA ASN A 289 -28.81 -18.01 7.68
C ASN A 289 -29.25 -17.17 6.46
N ASP A 290 -28.52 -17.24 5.34
CA ASP A 290 -28.79 -16.49 4.10
C ASP A 290 -28.76 -14.96 4.26
N THR A 291 -28.10 -14.48 5.33
CA THR A 291 -27.95 -13.04 5.59
C THR A 291 -26.53 -12.61 5.25
N SER A 292 -26.38 -11.78 4.23
CA SER A 292 -25.06 -11.29 3.83
C SER A 292 -24.51 -10.25 4.80
N CYS A 293 -23.21 -10.29 5.08
CA CYS A 293 -22.55 -9.31 5.96
C CYS A 293 -21.07 -9.10 5.57
N PRO A 294 -20.46 -7.95 5.94
CA PRO A 294 -19.04 -7.75 5.72
C PRO A 294 -18.20 -8.62 6.66
N GLY A 295 -17.00 -8.99 6.19
CA GLY A 295 -16.05 -9.80 6.92
C GLY A 295 -14.68 -9.85 6.24
N THR A 296 -13.82 -10.74 6.74
CA THR A 296 -12.50 -11.01 6.19
C THR A 296 -12.29 -12.50 5.98
N PHE A 297 -11.38 -12.82 5.07
CA PHE A 297 -10.89 -14.16 4.78
C PHE A 297 -9.36 -14.17 4.97
N THR A 298 -8.85 -15.06 5.81
CA THR A 298 -7.43 -15.19 6.09
C THR A 298 -6.90 -16.54 5.62
N LEU A 299 -5.70 -16.56 5.03
CA LEU A 299 -4.98 -17.78 4.69
C LEU A 299 -3.55 -17.78 5.26
N GLN A 300 -3.06 -18.95 5.65
CA GLN A 300 -1.71 -19.17 6.16
C GLN A 300 -1.20 -20.58 5.85
N ALA A 301 0.03 -20.71 5.39
CA ALA A 301 0.77 -21.97 5.39
C ALA A 301 1.45 -22.18 6.74
N ILE A 302 1.11 -23.27 7.42
CA ILE A 302 1.65 -23.66 8.72
C ILE A 302 2.65 -24.80 8.50
N PRO A 303 3.94 -24.63 8.86
CA PRO A 303 4.91 -25.71 8.80
C PRO A 303 4.47 -26.90 9.66
N VAL A 304 4.35 -28.07 9.04
CA VAL A 304 4.08 -29.32 9.73
C VAL A 304 5.42 -29.85 10.20
N ALA A 305 5.61 -29.97 11.52
CA ALA A 305 6.83 -30.52 12.08
C ALA A 305 7.05 -31.95 11.55
N THR A 306 7.98 -32.11 10.60
CA THR A 306 8.45 -33.42 10.21
C THR A 306 9.34 -33.94 11.34
N THR A 307 8.94 -35.05 11.95
CA THR A 307 9.84 -35.76 12.87
C THR A 307 11.12 -36.09 12.11
N PRO A 308 12.30 -35.66 12.57
CA PRO A 308 13.55 -35.93 11.86
C PRO A 308 13.70 -37.44 11.71
N GLN A 309 13.85 -37.90 10.46
CA GLN A 309 14.22 -39.28 10.18
C GLN A 309 15.54 -39.58 10.91
N PRO A 310 15.67 -40.71 11.64
CA PRO A 310 16.83 -40.98 12.46
C PRO A 310 18.11 -40.91 11.61
N VAL A 311 18.95 -39.91 11.93
CA VAL A 311 20.26 -39.75 11.31
C VAL A 311 21.08 -41.01 11.62
N PRO A 312 21.65 -41.71 10.62
CA PRO A 312 22.55 -42.83 10.87
C PRO A 312 23.71 -42.35 11.74
N VAL A 313 23.92 -43.01 12.89
CA VAL A 313 24.96 -42.68 13.86
C VAL A 313 26.33 -42.70 13.15
N PRO A 314 27.08 -41.57 13.12
CA PRO A 314 28.41 -41.55 12.54
C PRO A 314 29.37 -42.45 13.32
N GLN A 315 30.10 -43.30 12.59
CA GLN A 315 31.16 -44.14 13.14
C GLN A 315 32.32 -43.25 13.65
N PRO A 316 32.94 -43.55 14.81
CA PRO A 316 33.93 -42.67 15.44
C PRO A 316 35.14 -42.41 14.54
N VAL A 317 35.42 -41.13 14.31
CA VAL A 317 36.60 -40.63 13.59
C VAL A 317 37.79 -40.52 14.55
N PRO A 318 39.03 -40.88 14.15
CA PRO A 318 40.21 -40.77 15.00
C PRO A 318 40.56 -39.31 15.36
N THR A 319 40.96 -39.10 16.62
CA THR A 319 41.36 -37.82 17.20
C THR A 319 42.57 -37.16 16.49
N PRO A 320 42.47 -35.88 16.07
CA PRO A 320 43.63 -35.11 15.59
C PRO A 320 44.53 -34.61 16.72
N GLN A 321 45.83 -34.46 16.42
CA GLN A 321 46.88 -33.93 17.30
C GLN A 321 46.74 -32.42 17.59
N PRO A 322 47.30 -31.91 18.71
CA PRO A 322 47.15 -30.51 19.12
C PRO A 322 47.91 -29.52 18.23
N VAL A 323 47.26 -28.39 17.93
CA VAL A 323 47.81 -27.22 17.22
C VAL A 323 48.29 -26.16 18.24
N PRO A 324 49.37 -25.39 17.98
CA PRO A 324 49.93 -24.42 18.93
C PRO A 324 49.06 -23.17 19.15
N VAL A 325 49.18 -22.61 20.35
CA VAL A 325 48.43 -21.46 20.88
C VAL A 325 48.97 -20.11 20.35
N PRO A 326 48.13 -19.18 19.86
CA PRO A 326 48.56 -17.82 19.48
C PRO A 326 48.72 -16.86 20.67
N VAL A 327 49.63 -15.90 20.53
CA VAL A 327 50.04 -14.86 21.51
C VAL A 327 49.02 -13.69 21.56
N PRO A 328 48.79 -13.03 22.71
CA PRO A 328 47.80 -11.94 22.83
C PRO A 328 48.27 -10.60 22.21
N ALA A 329 47.30 -9.84 21.67
CA ALA A 329 47.47 -8.49 21.12
C ALA A 329 47.12 -7.38 22.15
N PRO A 330 47.66 -6.15 22.01
CA PRO A 330 47.62 -5.11 23.05
C PRO A 330 46.35 -4.25 23.05
N THR A 331 46.10 -3.64 24.22
CA THR A 331 44.89 -2.88 24.61
C THR A 331 44.85 -1.46 24.03
N PRO A 332 43.70 -0.97 23.49
CA PRO A 332 43.55 0.42 23.02
C PRO A 332 43.23 1.44 24.13
N ALA A 333 43.61 2.70 23.88
CA ALA A 333 43.49 3.88 24.75
C ALA A 333 42.13 4.63 24.62
N PRO A 334 41.74 5.48 25.59
CA PRO A 334 40.39 6.08 25.64
C PRO A 334 40.23 7.34 24.76
N VAL A 335 39.01 7.54 24.24
CA VAL A 335 38.60 8.59 23.29
C VAL A 335 37.82 9.73 24.00
N PRO A 336 37.90 11.01 23.54
CA PRO A 336 37.42 12.19 24.28
C PRO A 336 35.96 12.59 23.99
N THR A 337 35.42 13.44 24.87
CA THR A 337 34.01 13.88 24.96
C THR A 337 33.59 14.92 23.89
N PRO A 338 32.40 14.84 23.27
CA PRO A 338 31.93 15.80 22.25
C PRO A 338 31.29 17.09 22.83
N ALA A 339 31.33 18.16 22.02
CA ALA A 339 30.85 19.53 22.28
C ALA A 339 29.44 19.81 21.69
N PRO A 340 28.73 20.90 22.08
CA PRO A 340 27.30 21.07 21.82
C PRO A 340 26.92 21.67 20.44
N THR A 341 25.66 21.39 20.03
CA THR A 341 25.03 21.54 18.71
C THR A 341 24.60 22.98 18.33
N PRO A 342 24.64 23.39 17.04
CA PRO A 342 24.13 24.70 16.55
C PRO A 342 22.61 24.76 16.30
N ALA A 343 22.05 25.98 16.32
CA ALA A 343 20.63 26.32 16.14
C ALA A 343 20.16 26.32 14.66
N PRO A 344 18.84 26.16 14.38
CA PRO A 344 18.31 25.93 13.02
C PRO A 344 17.98 27.20 12.21
N ALA A 345 18.00 27.07 10.87
CA ALA A 345 17.44 27.99 9.86
C ALA A 345 17.23 27.24 8.52
N PRO A 346 16.45 27.74 7.53
CA PRO A 346 15.17 28.49 7.52
C PRO A 346 14.05 27.78 6.68
N THR A 347 12.83 28.34 6.65
CA THR A 347 11.58 27.87 6.00
C THR A 347 11.57 27.88 4.44
N PRO A 348 10.75 27.06 3.73
CA PRO A 348 10.65 27.04 2.26
C PRO A 348 9.90 28.24 1.65
N THR A 349 10.22 28.53 0.38
CA THR A 349 9.93 29.80 -0.33
C THR A 349 8.65 29.76 -1.19
N ALA A 350 7.90 30.87 -1.18
CA ALA A 350 6.71 31.14 -2.00
C ALA A 350 7.01 31.22 -3.53
N GLY A 351 6.04 30.83 -4.37
CA GLY A 351 6.13 30.90 -5.83
C GLY A 351 4.77 30.76 -6.53
N CYS A 352 4.55 31.47 -7.63
CA CYS A 352 3.28 31.43 -8.37
C CYS A 352 3.02 30.08 -9.05
N PRO A 353 1.75 29.67 -9.23
CA PRO A 353 1.36 28.55 -10.08
C PRO A 353 2.08 28.58 -11.43
N SER A 354 2.67 27.46 -11.83
CA SER A 354 3.51 27.39 -13.02
C SER A 354 3.29 26.12 -13.85
N LEU A 355 3.37 26.25 -15.17
CA LEU A 355 3.26 25.15 -16.13
C LEU A 355 4.54 24.28 -16.21
N GLY A 356 5.61 24.71 -15.56
CA GLY A 356 6.89 23.99 -15.52
C GLY A 356 6.89 22.76 -14.61
N SER A 357 5.82 22.56 -13.85
CA SER A 357 5.60 21.41 -12.96
C SER A 357 4.33 20.68 -13.37
N GLU A 358 4.28 19.37 -13.14
CA GLU A 358 3.08 18.55 -13.33
C GLU A 358 2.58 18.10 -11.95
N GLY A 359 1.27 17.97 -11.82
CA GLY A 359 0.61 17.38 -10.67
C GLY A 359 0.54 15.86 -10.79
N ILE A 360 -0.44 15.25 -10.14
CA ILE A 360 -0.78 13.85 -10.38
C ILE A 360 -1.26 13.71 -11.83
N VAL A 361 -0.55 12.92 -12.62
CA VAL A 361 -0.85 12.74 -14.05
C VAL A 361 -2.00 11.75 -14.22
N VAL A 362 -3.07 12.18 -14.90
CA VAL A 362 -4.23 11.37 -15.23
C VAL A 362 -4.41 11.40 -16.75
N THR A 363 -4.35 10.24 -17.41
CA THR A 363 -4.67 10.13 -18.84
C THR A 363 -6.07 9.57 -18.97
N THR A 364 -6.97 10.33 -19.59
CA THR A 364 -8.37 9.95 -19.77
C THR A 364 -8.92 10.53 -21.08
N ASP A 365 -10.16 10.20 -21.40
CA ASP A 365 -10.85 10.70 -22.58
C ASP A 365 -12.25 11.22 -22.25
N GLY A 366 -12.83 11.97 -23.18
CA GLY A 366 -14.16 12.55 -22.98
C GLY A 366 -15.25 11.51 -22.75
N ALA A 367 -15.09 10.27 -23.25
CA ALA A 367 -16.06 9.20 -23.04
C ALA A 367 -15.97 8.58 -21.65
N ALA A 368 -14.77 8.45 -21.10
CA ALA A 368 -14.55 8.06 -19.72
C ALA A 368 -15.12 9.09 -18.74
N LEU A 369 -14.98 10.39 -19.08
CA LEU A 369 -15.52 11.51 -18.30
C LEU A 369 -17.03 11.76 -18.51
N TYR A 370 -17.74 10.95 -19.29
CA TYR A 370 -19.19 11.16 -19.52
C TYR A 370 -20.06 10.91 -18.28
N GLY A 371 -19.47 10.35 -17.22
CA GLY A 371 -20.04 10.39 -15.88
C GLY A 371 -19.10 11.12 -14.93
N PRO A 372 -19.60 11.47 -13.73
CA PRO A 372 -18.80 12.19 -12.75
C PRO A 372 -17.61 11.34 -12.27
N ASP A 373 -16.40 11.79 -12.60
CA ASP A 373 -15.16 11.26 -12.07
C ASP A 373 -14.65 12.18 -10.96
N ARG A 374 -14.42 11.61 -9.78
CA ARG A 374 -14.09 12.34 -8.56
C ARG A 374 -12.63 12.13 -8.15
N PHE A 375 -11.94 13.22 -7.86
CA PHE A 375 -10.50 13.26 -7.53
C PHE A 375 -10.29 14.02 -6.23
N THR A 376 -9.73 13.36 -5.21
CA THR A 376 -9.45 14.00 -3.92
C THR A 376 -8.24 14.92 -4.02
N VAL A 377 -8.29 16.07 -3.36
CA VAL A 377 -7.21 17.07 -3.25
C VAL A 377 -7.14 17.65 -1.84
N SER A 378 -5.98 18.20 -1.49
CA SER A 378 -5.86 19.11 -0.35
C SER A 378 -5.92 20.55 -0.85
N ALA A 379 -7.09 21.18 -0.78
CA ALA A 379 -7.23 22.58 -1.12
C ALA A 379 -6.35 23.45 -0.21
N GLY A 380 -5.58 24.36 -0.80
CA GLY A 380 -4.73 25.26 -0.03
C GLY A 380 -3.65 25.95 -0.86
N GLY A 381 -2.81 26.69 -0.17
CA GLY A 381 -1.72 27.42 -0.80
C GLY A 381 -1.02 28.38 0.16
N ILE A 382 0.17 28.79 -0.24
CA ILE A 382 0.94 29.83 0.47
C ILE A 382 1.21 31.05 -0.43
N THR A 383 0.80 30.99 -1.69
CA THR A 383 1.01 32.06 -2.66
C THR A 383 -0.32 32.67 -3.05
N ALA A 384 -0.48 33.95 -2.75
CA ALA A 384 -1.66 34.72 -3.13
C ALA A 384 -1.73 34.87 -4.66
N LEU A 385 -2.80 34.37 -5.27
CA LEU A 385 -2.97 34.36 -6.73
C LEU A 385 -3.00 35.78 -7.31
N SER A 386 -3.54 36.74 -6.57
CA SER A 386 -3.54 38.16 -6.92
C SER A 386 -2.14 38.78 -7.12
N THR A 387 -1.09 38.12 -6.64
CA THR A 387 0.31 38.59 -6.80
C THR A 387 1.01 38.02 -8.04
N CYS A 388 0.35 37.12 -8.77
CA CYS A 388 0.92 36.42 -9.91
C CYS A 388 0.55 37.10 -11.23
N ALA A 389 1.57 37.62 -11.93
CA ALA A 389 1.36 38.45 -13.12
C ALA A 389 0.79 37.69 -14.33
N ASP A 390 1.07 36.39 -14.44
CA ASP A 390 0.66 35.54 -15.57
C ASP A 390 -0.67 34.82 -15.32
N ILE A 391 -1.25 34.99 -14.14
CA ILE A 391 -2.53 34.40 -13.73
C ILE A 391 -3.57 35.53 -13.76
N PRO A 392 -4.82 35.28 -14.20
CA PRO A 392 -5.90 36.25 -14.08
C PRO A 392 -6.00 36.81 -12.65
N ALA A 393 -6.59 38.01 -12.51
CA ALA A 393 -6.80 38.60 -11.20
C ALA A 393 -7.75 37.71 -10.38
N SER A 394 -7.15 36.91 -9.51
CA SER A 394 -7.77 35.79 -8.81
C SER A 394 -7.69 36.01 -7.30
N ALA A 395 -8.78 35.68 -6.61
CA ALA A 395 -8.81 35.65 -5.16
C ALA A 395 -8.20 34.34 -4.63
N GLY A 396 -7.83 34.32 -3.35
CA GLY A 396 -7.29 33.14 -2.69
C GLY A 396 -5.80 32.88 -2.89
N VAL A 397 -5.39 31.74 -2.33
CA VAL A 397 -4.03 31.20 -2.37
C VAL A 397 -4.02 29.85 -3.05
N ALA A 398 -2.95 29.57 -3.80
CA ALA A 398 -2.67 28.25 -4.33
C ALA A 398 -1.21 27.86 -4.09
N TYR A 399 -0.90 26.58 -4.33
CA TYR A 399 0.47 26.11 -4.45
C TYR A 399 1.08 26.47 -5.81
N SER A 400 2.42 26.47 -5.89
CA SER A 400 3.15 26.74 -7.14
C SER A 400 3.03 25.62 -8.19
N SER A 401 2.66 24.41 -7.78
CA SER A 401 2.47 23.22 -8.62
C SER A 401 1.00 22.81 -8.67
N PRO A 402 0.50 22.29 -9.81
CA PRO A 402 -0.87 21.81 -9.90
C PRO A 402 -1.04 20.55 -9.05
N HIS A 403 -2.27 20.30 -8.59
CA HIS A 403 -2.64 19.06 -7.92
C HIS A 403 -2.79 17.92 -8.92
N TYR A 404 -3.42 18.21 -10.07
CA TYR A 404 -3.61 17.25 -11.16
C TYR A 404 -3.15 17.83 -12.49
N THR A 405 -2.62 16.95 -13.34
CA THR A 405 -2.31 17.20 -14.74
C THR A 405 -3.02 16.15 -15.58
N PHE A 406 -4.09 16.55 -16.27
CA PHE A 406 -4.87 15.68 -17.13
C PHE A 406 -4.31 15.68 -18.55
N TYR A 407 -4.13 14.50 -19.16
CA TYR A 407 -3.97 14.35 -20.60
C TYR A 407 -5.30 13.88 -21.18
N LEU A 408 -6.09 14.82 -21.68
CA LEU A 408 -7.43 14.57 -22.22
C LEU A 408 -7.37 14.24 -23.71
N SER A 409 -8.28 13.38 -24.15
CA SER A 409 -8.46 13.03 -25.56
C SER A 409 -9.94 12.79 -25.91
N GLY A 410 -10.31 12.83 -27.19
CA GLY A 410 -11.68 12.58 -27.64
C GLY A 410 -12.72 13.58 -27.10
N MET A 411 -12.32 14.80 -26.76
CA MET A 411 -13.19 15.80 -26.13
C MET A 411 -14.13 16.50 -27.13
N GLU A 412 -13.79 16.49 -28.42
CA GLU A 412 -14.50 17.22 -29.49
C GLU A 412 -15.96 16.81 -29.72
N THR A 413 -16.40 15.69 -29.15
CA THR A 413 -17.78 15.19 -29.25
C THR A 413 -18.71 15.74 -28.18
N TYR A 414 -18.19 16.43 -27.16
CA TYR A 414 -18.95 16.91 -25.99
C TYR A 414 -19.13 18.43 -26.04
N GLY A 415 -20.20 18.95 -25.43
CA GLY A 415 -20.55 20.38 -25.42
C GLY A 415 -19.88 21.19 -24.31
N ARG A 416 -19.55 20.56 -23.17
CA ARG A 416 -18.73 21.16 -22.11
C ARG A 416 -18.04 20.10 -21.25
N LEU A 417 -16.92 20.47 -20.64
CA LEU A 417 -16.35 19.83 -19.45
C LEU A 417 -16.73 20.69 -18.24
N GLU A 418 -17.45 20.09 -17.30
CA GLU A 418 -17.78 20.66 -16.00
C GLU A 418 -16.74 20.19 -14.98
N ILE A 419 -16.29 21.11 -14.14
CA ILE A 419 -15.33 20.87 -13.07
C ILE A 419 -15.90 21.49 -11.79
N GLU A 420 -16.29 20.68 -10.82
CA GLU A 420 -16.85 21.11 -9.54
C GLU A 420 -15.88 20.77 -8.41
N VAL A 421 -15.80 21.60 -7.38
CA VAL A 421 -15.02 21.29 -6.17
C VAL A 421 -15.94 21.23 -4.96
N GLU A 422 -16.11 20.04 -4.39
CA GLU A 422 -16.84 19.83 -3.14
C GLU A 422 -15.89 19.86 -1.95
N SER A 423 -16.13 20.72 -0.95
CA SER A 423 -15.29 20.75 0.25
C SER A 423 -15.96 21.36 1.49
N ASP A 424 -15.38 21.10 2.67
CA ASP A 424 -15.82 21.69 3.94
C ASP A 424 -15.23 23.09 4.20
N CYS A 425 -14.38 23.61 3.29
CA CYS A 425 -13.82 24.95 3.38
C CYS A 425 -14.08 25.81 2.14
N ASP A 426 -13.72 27.07 2.25
CA ASP A 426 -13.85 28.07 1.18
C ASP A 426 -12.71 27.89 0.18
N THR A 427 -13.04 27.35 -1.00
CA THR A 427 -12.08 26.87 -2.00
C THR A 427 -12.12 27.70 -3.26
N THR A 428 -10.97 27.77 -3.94
CA THR A 428 -10.88 28.38 -5.26
C THR A 428 -10.32 27.39 -6.27
N LEU A 429 -10.73 27.49 -7.53
CA LEU A 429 -10.30 26.63 -8.62
C LEU A 429 -9.56 27.44 -9.67
N LEU A 430 -8.33 27.01 -9.97
CA LEU A 430 -7.54 27.55 -11.06
C LEU A 430 -7.18 26.42 -12.02
N VAL A 431 -7.42 26.61 -13.31
CA VAL A 431 -7.17 25.63 -14.37
C VAL A 431 -6.36 26.26 -15.49
N ASN A 432 -5.35 25.57 -15.99
CA ASN A 432 -4.70 25.89 -17.26
C ASN A 432 -5.12 24.86 -18.30
N ASP A 433 -5.75 25.30 -19.39
CA ASP A 433 -6.21 24.40 -20.44
C ASP A 433 -5.08 23.96 -21.39
N ALA A 434 -5.39 23.03 -22.30
CA ALA A 434 -4.44 22.49 -23.27
C ALA A 434 -3.90 23.50 -24.29
N GLN A 435 -4.46 24.71 -24.34
CA GLN A 435 -4.02 25.82 -25.17
C GLN A 435 -3.13 26.79 -24.38
N GLY A 436 -3.00 26.58 -23.07
CA GLY A 436 -2.28 27.45 -22.15
C GLY A 436 -3.11 28.61 -21.62
N ASN A 437 -4.44 28.64 -21.82
CA ASN A 437 -5.29 29.68 -21.23
C ASN A 437 -5.61 29.34 -19.77
N TRP A 438 -5.62 30.39 -18.93
CA TRP A 438 -5.98 30.27 -17.52
C TRP A 438 -7.47 30.54 -17.31
N HIS A 439 -8.09 29.69 -16.52
CA HIS A 439 -9.47 29.77 -16.06
C HIS A 439 -9.47 29.79 -14.54
N PHE A 440 -10.34 30.61 -13.96
CA PHE A 440 -10.44 30.78 -12.52
C PHE A 440 -11.90 30.83 -12.11
N ASP A 441 -12.24 30.12 -11.04
CA ASP A 441 -13.54 30.21 -10.39
C ASP A 441 -13.42 30.18 -8.86
N ASP A 442 -14.31 30.91 -8.21
CA ASP A 442 -14.40 31.09 -6.76
C ASP A 442 -15.89 31.34 -6.50
N ASP A 443 -16.57 30.32 -5.96
CA ASP A 443 -17.99 30.30 -5.55
C ASP A 443 -19.10 30.07 -6.60
N SER A 444 -18.82 29.85 -7.89
CA SER A 444 -19.92 29.75 -8.87
C SER A 444 -20.84 28.52 -8.66
N GLY A 445 -20.36 27.48 -7.98
CA GLY A 445 -21.17 26.31 -7.56
C GLY A 445 -22.04 26.54 -6.32
N GLY A 446 -21.86 27.68 -5.63
CA GLY A 446 -22.55 28.01 -4.39
C GLY A 446 -21.87 27.42 -3.15
N ASN A 447 -22.37 27.76 -1.95
CA ASN A 447 -21.80 27.31 -0.66
C ASN A 447 -20.28 27.55 -0.48
N LEU A 448 -19.71 28.57 -1.13
CA LEU A 448 -18.27 28.89 -1.13
C LEU A 448 -17.40 27.90 -1.92
N GLN A 449 -18.00 27.26 -2.95
CA GLN A 449 -17.37 26.23 -3.75
C GLN A 449 -17.37 26.62 -5.24
N PRO A 450 -16.23 26.43 -5.93
CA PRO A 450 -16.12 26.78 -7.34
C PRO A 450 -16.73 25.70 -8.24
N GLU A 451 -17.36 26.15 -9.33
CA GLU A 451 -17.87 25.31 -10.40
C GLU A 451 -17.50 25.96 -11.74
N MET A 452 -16.77 25.23 -12.58
CA MET A 452 -16.24 25.74 -13.84
C MET A 452 -16.76 24.94 -15.02
N ASN A 453 -17.28 25.64 -16.02
CA ASN A 453 -17.82 25.05 -17.24
C ASN A 453 -17.00 25.47 -18.47
N LEU A 454 -16.23 24.55 -19.04
CA LEU A 454 -15.36 24.77 -20.20
C LEU A 454 -16.03 24.25 -21.48
N SER A 455 -16.52 25.17 -22.32
CA SER A 455 -17.35 24.83 -23.49
C SER A 455 -16.59 24.56 -24.80
N ASP A 456 -15.33 24.99 -24.93
CA ASP A 456 -14.50 24.68 -26.11
C ASP A 456 -13.76 23.35 -25.91
N THR A 457 -14.52 22.27 -25.79
CA THR A 457 -14.04 20.93 -25.43
C THR A 457 -13.04 20.37 -26.43
N ALA A 458 -13.20 20.65 -27.73
CA ALA A 458 -12.25 20.23 -28.75
C ALA A 458 -10.83 20.76 -28.48
N ALA A 459 -10.73 21.96 -27.91
CA ALA A 459 -9.49 22.56 -27.49
C ALA A 459 -8.90 21.82 -26.27
N LEU A 460 -9.70 21.29 -25.35
CA LEU A 460 -9.21 20.59 -24.16
C LEU A 460 -8.40 19.30 -24.44
N ASN A 461 -8.40 18.77 -25.67
CA ASN A 461 -7.54 17.65 -26.06
C ASN A 461 -6.05 18.00 -25.88
N GLY A 462 -5.41 17.42 -24.87
CA GLY A 462 -4.02 17.73 -24.49
C GLY A 462 -3.84 17.82 -22.98
N ARG A 463 -2.81 18.55 -22.54
CA ARG A 463 -2.47 18.71 -21.13
C ARG A 463 -3.33 19.79 -20.48
N VAL A 464 -4.08 19.47 -19.43
CA VAL A 464 -4.85 20.40 -18.61
C VAL A 464 -4.37 20.32 -17.18
N ASP A 465 -3.91 21.43 -16.60
CA ASP A 465 -3.41 21.47 -15.23
C ASP A 465 -4.45 22.10 -14.28
N LEU A 466 -4.62 21.53 -13.10
CA LEU A 466 -5.65 21.92 -12.14
C LEU A 466 -5.05 22.19 -10.75
N TRP A 467 -5.40 23.35 -10.18
CA TRP A 467 -5.08 23.76 -8.83
C TRP A 467 -6.36 24.01 -8.05
N VAL A 468 -6.48 23.41 -6.86
CA VAL A 468 -7.48 23.78 -5.88
C VAL A 468 -6.81 24.54 -4.75
N GLY A 469 -7.13 25.82 -4.63
CA GLY A 469 -6.66 26.72 -3.59
C GLY A 469 -7.70 26.93 -2.49
N THR A 470 -7.41 27.84 -1.57
CA THR A 470 -8.37 28.34 -0.59
C THR A 470 -8.51 29.85 -0.69
N PHE A 471 -9.69 30.38 -0.40
CA PHE A 471 -9.89 31.84 -0.40
C PHE A 471 -9.04 32.55 0.68
N GLY A 472 -8.84 31.91 1.84
CA GLY A 472 -8.03 32.43 2.95
C GLY A 472 -6.60 31.88 3.01
N GLU A 473 -5.64 32.73 3.40
CA GLU A 473 -4.26 32.32 3.66
C GLU A 473 -4.16 31.44 4.92
N GLY A 474 -3.30 30.42 4.89
CA GLY A 474 -3.05 29.54 6.05
C GLY A 474 -4.21 28.60 6.39
N ILE A 475 -5.23 28.55 5.53
CA ILE A 475 -6.32 27.59 5.57
C ILE A 475 -5.97 26.47 4.58
N SER A 476 -6.21 25.22 4.97
CA SER A 476 -6.18 24.08 4.06
C SER A 476 -7.26 23.10 4.49
N CYS A 477 -7.88 22.42 3.54
CA CYS A 477 -8.87 21.39 3.82
C CYS A 477 -8.85 20.30 2.76
N GLN A 478 -9.48 19.18 3.07
CA GLN A 478 -9.76 18.17 2.06
C GLN A 478 -10.91 18.65 1.17
N ALA A 479 -10.73 18.49 -0.13
CA ALA A 479 -11.73 18.76 -1.14
C ALA A 479 -11.76 17.62 -2.18
N GLU A 480 -12.85 17.52 -2.91
CA GLU A 480 -13.01 16.58 -4.01
C GLU A 480 -13.32 17.37 -5.28
N VAL A 481 -12.58 17.10 -6.34
CA VAL A 481 -12.80 17.68 -7.66
C VAL A 481 -13.58 16.68 -8.49
N GLU A 482 -14.78 17.04 -8.92
CA GLU A 482 -15.56 16.27 -9.90
C GLU A 482 -15.28 16.80 -11.31
N LEU A 483 -15.04 15.90 -12.27
CA LEU A 483 -14.95 16.21 -13.69
C LEU A 483 -16.03 15.41 -14.44
N GLU A 484 -16.86 16.09 -15.23
CA GLU A 484 -17.91 15.47 -16.05
C GLU A 484 -18.03 16.13 -17.43
N THR A 485 -18.10 15.34 -18.50
CA THR A 485 -18.44 15.83 -19.84
C THR A 485 -19.93 15.76 -20.10
N TRP A 486 -20.44 16.82 -20.72
CA TRP A 486 -21.86 16.94 -21.04
C TRP A 486 -22.08 17.13 -22.53
N ASN A 487 -23.20 16.61 -23.05
CA ASN A 487 -23.63 16.84 -24.43
C ASN A 487 -24.15 18.28 -24.64
N PHE A 488 -24.21 18.70 -25.91
CA PHE A 488 -24.69 20.01 -26.39
C PHE A 488 -26.16 20.32 -26.07
#